data_AF-W1XSB9-F1
#
_entry.id   AF-W1XSB9-F1
#
_cell.length_a   1.000
_cell.length_b   1.000
_cell.length_c   1.000
_cell.angle_alpha   90.00
_cell.angle_beta   90.00
_cell.angle_gamma   90.00
#
_symmetry.space_group_name_H-M   'P 1'
#
loop_
_entity.id
_entity.type
_entity.pdbx_description
1 polymer ?
#
loop_
_entity_poly.entity_id
_entity_poly.type
_entity_poly.pdbx_seq_one_letter_code
_entity_poly.pdbx_strand_id
1 'polypeptide(L)' 'IRLFRLNNQQNEYLTHRFAKPTDIWFHTQDIQGSHLILRLNVDPDDMILSKVAQYAAYFSKARETSKVPVDYTYIK' A
#
# COMPACT_ATOMS: atom_id res chain seq x y z
N ILE A 1 2.06 -12.74 2.13
CA ILE A 1 1.93 -11.35 1.65
C ILE A 1 0.96 -11.33 0.47
N ARG A 2 -0.15 -10.62 0.58
CA ARG A 2 -1.03 -10.33 -0.56
C ARG A 2 -1.12 -8.82 -0.70
N LEU A 3 -1.03 -8.35 -1.94
CA LEU A 3 -1.09 -6.93 -2.31
C LEU A 3 -2.36 -6.68 -3.10
N PHE A 4 -3.11 -5.67 -2.68
CA PHE A 4 -4.34 -5.25 -3.36
C PHE A 4 -4.19 -3.83 -3.86
N ARG A 5 -4.39 -3.64 -5.16
CA ARG A 5 -4.47 -2.31 -5.76
C ARG A 5 -5.88 -1.77 -5.57
N LEU A 6 -5.95 -0.57 -5.02
CA LEU A 6 -7.16 0.13 -4.68
C LEU A 6 -7.54 1.08 -5.84
N ASN A 7 -8.75 0.93 -6.39
CA ASN A 7 -9.36 1.88 -7.33
C ASN A 7 -10.61 2.51 -6.71
N ASN A 8 -11.05 3.69 -7.15
CA ASN A 8 -12.12 4.43 -6.45
C ASN A 8 -13.38 3.62 -6.12
N GLN A 9 -13.78 2.66 -6.96
CA GLN A 9 -14.95 1.81 -6.69
C GLN A 9 -14.63 0.60 -5.79
N GLN A 10 -13.41 0.07 -5.87
CA GLN A 10 -12.95 -1.06 -5.04
C GLN A 10 -12.42 -0.62 -3.67
N ASN A 11 -12.13 0.68 -3.50
CA ASN A 11 -11.59 1.25 -2.28
C ASN A 11 -12.50 0.97 -1.09
N GLU A 12 -13.78 1.33 -1.20
CA GLU A 12 -14.73 1.19 -0.10
C GLU A 12 -14.86 -0.26 0.40
N TYR A 13 -14.90 -1.22 -0.53
CA TYR A 13 -15.02 -2.63 -0.17
C TYR A 13 -13.74 -3.19 0.46
N LEU A 14 -12.57 -2.86 -0.11
CA LEU A 14 -11.29 -3.40 0.36
C LEU A 14 -10.88 -2.83 1.73
N THR A 15 -11.03 -1.52 1.97
CA THR A 15 -10.65 -0.93 3.26
C THR A 15 -11.69 -1.16 4.36
N HIS A 16 -13.00 -1.16 4.07
CA HIS A 16 -14.02 -1.27 5.14
C HIS A 16 -14.57 -2.68 5.39
N ARG A 17 -14.49 -3.60 4.42
CA ARG A 17 -15.09 -4.96 4.55
C ARG A 17 -14.05 -6.08 4.55
N PHE A 18 -12.88 -5.88 3.94
CA PHE A 18 -11.94 -6.97 3.65
C PHE A 18 -10.59 -6.87 4.37
N ALA A 19 -10.16 -5.67 4.74
CA ALA A 19 -8.94 -5.46 5.49
C ALA A 19 -9.14 -5.70 6.98
N LYS A 20 -8.12 -6.23 7.64
CA LYS A 20 -8.06 -6.36 9.10
C LYS A 20 -7.37 -5.13 9.70
N PRO A 21 -7.65 -4.78 10.97
CA PRO A 21 -6.92 -3.72 11.66
C PRO A 21 -5.41 -3.99 11.77
N THR A 22 -5.01 -5.26 11.64
CA THR A 22 -3.60 -5.69 11.61
C THR A 22 -2.95 -5.50 10.24
N ASP A 23 -3.69 -5.16 9.20
CA ASP A 23 -3.13 -4.97 7.85
C ASP A 23 -2.53 -3.57 7.71
N ILE A 24 -1.49 -3.44 6.88
CA ILE A 24 -0.82 -2.16 6.63
C ILE A 24 -1.26 -1.62 5.29
N TRP A 25 -1.63 -0.36 5.27
CA TRP A 25 -1.97 0.40 4.08
C TRP A 25 -0.80 1.27 3.65
N PHE A 26 -0.56 1.37 2.34
CA PHE A 26 0.52 2.12 1.71
C PHE A 26 -0.06 3.09 0.66
N HIS A 27 0.54 4.27 0.56
CA HIS A 27 0.20 5.28 -0.44
C HIS A 27 1.41 6.14 -0.82
N THR A 28 1.52 6.51 -2.10
CA THR A 28 2.54 7.44 -2.56
C THR A 28 2.21 8.87 -2.17
N GLN A 29 3.13 9.56 -1.51
CA GLN A 29 2.90 10.93 -1.05
C GLN A 29 2.78 11.91 -2.25
N ASP A 30 1.80 12.82 -2.19
CA ASP A 30 1.59 13.93 -3.14
C ASP A 30 1.39 13.54 -4.62
N ILE A 31 1.17 12.26 -4.91
CA ILE A 31 0.99 11.74 -6.26
C ILE A 31 -0.26 10.88 -6.30
N GLN A 32 -1.17 11.17 -7.23
CA GLN A 32 -2.29 10.27 -7.53
C GLN A 32 -1.74 8.90 -7.94
N GLY A 33 -1.80 7.97 -7.00
CA GLY A 33 -1.12 6.70 -7.09
C GLY A 33 -1.95 5.55 -6.56
N SER A 34 -1.36 4.37 -6.69
CA SER A 34 -1.97 3.11 -6.29
C SER A 34 -1.89 2.97 -4.78
N HIS A 35 -3.03 2.97 -4.08
CA HIS A 35 -3.00 2.49 -2.70
C HIS A 35 -2.81 0.97 -2.69
N LEU A 36 -2.03 0.49 -1.73
CA LEU A 36 -1.73 -0.92 -1.54
C LEU A 36 -2.08 -1.34 -0.12
N ILE A 37 -2.68 -2.52 0.02
CA ILE A 37 -2.86 -3.16 1.33
C ILE A 37 -1.93 -4.36 1.41
N LEU A 38 -1.07 -4.38 2.41
CA LEU A 38 -0.29 -5.52 2.84
C LEU A 38 -1.08 -6.29 3.89
N ARG A 39 -1.61 -7.45 3.48
CA ARG A 39 -2.23 -8.37 4.43
C ARG A 39 -1.18 -9.09 5.27
N LEU A 40 -1.29 -8.93 6.58
CA LEU A 40 -0.39 -9.53 7.55
C LEU A 40 -1.05 -10.75 8.22
N ASN A 41 -0.30 -11.86 8.24
CA ASN A 41 -0.61 -13.00 9.10
C ASN A 41 0.36 -13.07 10.29
N VAL A 42 1.46 -12.31 10.20
CA VAL A 42 2.56 -12.14 11.16
C VAL A 42 3.12 -10.73 10.96
N ASP A 43 3.85 -10.20 11.94
CA ASP A 43 4.48 -8.88 11.81
C ASP A 43 5.52 -8.87 10.67
N PRO A 44 5.51 -7.85 9.80
CA PRO A 44 6.46 -7.74 8.70
C PRO A 44 7.80 -7.22 9.22
N ASP A 45 8.88 -7.68 8.59
CA ASP A 45 10.19 -7.07 8.75
C ASP A 45 10.32 -5.81 7.87
N ASP A 46 11.36 -5.01 8.13
CA ASP A 46 11.66 -3.80 7.37
C ASP A 46 11.89 -4.09 5.87
N MET A 47 12.38 -5.29 5.55
CA MET A 47 12.60 -5.72 4.17
C MET A 47 11.28 -5.87 3.41
N ILE A 48 10.26 -6.47 4.03
CA ILE A 48 8.92 -6.59 3.44
C ILE A 48 8.31 -5.20 3.27
N LEU A 49 8.40 -4.34 4.29
CA LEU A 49 7.87 -2.96 4.19
C LEU A 49 8.52 -2.20 3.04
N SER A 50 9.84 -2.26 2.92
CA SER A 50 10.59 -1.64 1.83
C SER A 50 10.18 -2.18 0.46
N LYS A 51 9.99 -3.50 0.35
CA LYS A 51 9.59 -4.14 -0.91
C LYS A 51 8.18 -3.74 -1.33
N VAL A 52 7.24 -3.64 -0.38
CA VAL A 52 5.88 -3.19 -0.67
C VAL A 52 5.85 -1.71 -1.04
N ALA A 53 6.65 -0.87 -0.38
CA ALA A 53 6.81 0.52 -0.76
C ALA A 53 7.36 0.67 -2.20
N GLN A 54 8.34 -0.15 -2.60
CA GLN A 54 8.83 -0.17 -3.98
C GLN A 54 7.72 -0.53 -4.99
N TYR A 55 6.85 -1.49 -4.66
CA TYR A 55 5.69 -1.79 -5.50
C TYR A 55 4.72 -0.61 -5.57
N ALA A 56 4.47 0.10 -4.46
CA ALA A 56 3.63 1.30 -4.45
C ALA A 56 4.18 2.40 -5.37
N ALA A 57 5.48 2.66 -5.27
CA ALA A 57 6.17 3.59 -6.15
C ALA A 57 6.06 3.17 -7.63
N TYR A 58 6.34 1.89 -7.93
CA TYR A 58 6.30 1.35 -9.29
C TYR A 58 4.92 1.44 -9.94
N PHE A 59 3.85 1.20 -9.19
CA PHE A 59 2.47 1.28 -9.69
C PHE A 59 1.86 2.69 -9.61
N SER A 60 2.63 3.70 -9.21
CA SER A 60 2.19 5.10 -9.19
C SER A 60 2.54 5.82 -10.49
N LYS A 61 2.07 7.05 -10.63
CA LYS A 61 2.50 7.95 -11.73
C LYS A 61 3.97 8.38 -11.61
N ALA A 62 4.61 8.12 -10.46
CA ALA A 62 5.98 8.51 -10.13
C ALA A 62 7.04 7.47 -10.52
N ARG A 63 6.66 6.39 -11.22
CA ARG A 63 7.55 5.24 -11.51
C ARG A 63 8.87 5.59 -12.20
N GLU A 64 8.92 6.74 -12.88
CA GLU A 64 10.11 7.22 -13.62
C GLU A 64 10.99 8.16 -12.77
N THR A 65 10.55 8.49 -11.55
CA THR A 65 11.32 9.29 -10.59
C THR A 65 12.29 8.41 -9.82
N SER A 66 13.50 8.90 -9.59
CA SER A 66 14.57 8.17 -8.89
C SER A 66 14.26 7.92 -7.41
N LYS A 67 13.44 8.76 -6.78
CA LYS A 67 12.98 8.63 -5.40
C LYS A 67 11.51 9.00 -5.31
N VAL A 68 10.71 8.08 -4.78
CA VAL A 68 9.27 8.27 -4.57
C VAL A 68 8.98 8.09 -3.08
N PRO A 69 8.51 9.14 -2.38
CA PRO A 69 8.06 9.00 -1.00
C PRO A 69 6.79 8.12 -0.92
N VAL A 70 6.79 7.18 0.01
CA VAL A 70 5.68 6.26 0.26
C VAL A 70 5.38 6.25 1.75
N ASP A 71 4.15 6.63 2.10
CA ASP A 71 3.65 6.56 3.46
C ASP A 71 2.99 5.20 3.69
N TYR A 72 3.09 4.69 4.91
CA TYR A 72 2.34 3.52 5.35
C TYR A 72 1.83 3.66 6.78
N THR A 73 0.70 3.03 7.05
CA THR A 73 0.07 3.01 8.38
C THR A 73 -0.74 1.73 8.56
N TYR A 74 -0.99 1.32 9.80
CA TYR A 74 -2.01 0.33 10.08
C TYR A 74 -3.40 0.85 9.70
N ILE A 75 -4.26 -0.06 9.24
CA ILE A 75 -5.66 0.22 8.94
C ILE A 75 -6.44 0.39 10.26
N LYS A 76 -7.33 1.39 10.30
CA LYS A 76 -8.23 1.64 11.44
C LYS A 76 -9.53 0.84 11.34
#